data_AF-A0A7C0UYF9-F1
#
_entry.id   AF-A0A7C0UYF9-F1
#
_cell.length_a   1.000
_cell.length_b   1.000
_cell.length_c   1.000
_cell.angle_alpha   90.00
_cell.angle_beta   90.00
_cell.angle_gamma   90.00
#
_symmetry.space_group_name_H-M   'P 1'
#
loop_
_entity.id
_entity.type
_entity.pdbx_description
1 polymer ?
#
loop_
_entity_poly.entity_id
_entity_poly.type
_entity_poly.pdbx_seq_one_letter_code
_entity_poly.pdbx_strand_id
1 'polypeptide(L)'
;SWEKRGYVGEKALRKILSSGVGRIRVGIILRPSSPLPRQGSKIYVGDAEVGVVTSGTYSPILDRPLAIGYVNSRYGIIGFRVYIETRYKKVVGKIVEPPFVK
;
A
#
# COMPACT_ATOMS: atom_id res chain seq x y z
N SER A 1 -20.45 -8.93 6.44
CA SER A 1 -21.25 -8.15 7.39
C SER A 1 -20.80 -8.43 8.81
N TRP A 2 -20.72 -7.41 9.67
CA TRP A 2 -20.36 -7.54 11.09
C TRP A 2 -21.50 -8.10 11.98
N GLU A 3 -22.70 -8.20 11.44
CA GLU A 3 -23.90 -8.75 12.11
C GLU A 3 -23.87 -10.27 12.19
N LYS A 4 -23.19 -10.95 11.25
CA LYS A 4 -23.01 -12.40 11.24
C LYS A 4 -22.26 -12.85 12.51
N ARG A 5 -22.61 -14.02 13.04
CA ARG A 5 -22.01 -14.66 14.23
C ARG A 5 -21.58 -16.09 13.94
N GLY A 6 -20.72 -16.66 14.79
CA GLY A 6 -20.35 -18.08 14.79
C GLY A 6 -19.40 -18.52 13.66
N TYR A 7 -18.75 -17.59 12.96
CA TYR A 7 -17.84 -17.92 11.87
C TYR A 7 -16.38 -18.08 12.33
N VAL A 8 -15.60 -18.87 11.59
CA VAL A 8 -14.17 -19.07 11.86
C VAL A 8 -13.45 -17.72 11.88
N GLY A 9 -12.75 -17.42 12.98
CA GLY A 9 -12.01 -16.17 13.16
C GLY A 9 -12.80 -15.00 13.76
N GLU A 10 -14.09 -15.16 14.10
CA GLU A 10 -14.92 -14.07 14.66
C GLU A 10 -14.25 -13.36 15.84
N LYS A 11 -13.82 -14.11 16.87
CA LYS A 11 -13.21 -13.53 18.08
C LYS A 11 -11.96 -12.71 17.75
N ALA A 12 -11.11 -13.22 16.87
CA ALA A 12 -9.87 -12.56 16.47
C ALA A 12 -10.15 -11.28 15.68
N LEU A 13 -11.05 -11.33 14.69
CA LEU A 13 -11.40 -10.17 13.87
C LEU A 13 -12.08 -9.07 14.69
N ARG A 14 -12.96 -9.42 15.63
CA ARG A 14 -13.58 -8.44 16.54
C ARG A 14 -12.56 -7.76 17.45
N LYS A 15 -11.58 -8.50 17.96
CA LYS A 15 -10.47 -7.93 18.75
C LYS A 15 -9.61 -6.96 17.91
N ILE A 16 -9.32 -7.31 16.66
CA ILE A 16 -8.59 -6.42 15.74
C ILE A 16 -9.40 -5.16 15.46
N LEU A 17 -10.71 -5.29 15.24
CA LEU A 17 -11.60 -4.16 15.00
C LEU A 17 -11.59 -3.16 16.16
N SER A 18 -11.62 -3.65 17.41
CA SER A 18 -11.61 -2.78 18.59
C SER A 18 -10.24 -2.19 18.91
N SER A 19 -9.15 -2.91 18.60
CA SER A 19 -7.78 -2.50 18.96
C SER A 19 -7.08 -1.68 17.88
N GLY A 20 -7.64 -1.65 16.67
CA GLY A 20 -6.99 -1.09 15.49
C GLY A 20 -5.99 -2.06 14.85
N VAL A 21 -5.57 -1.71 13.63
CA VAL A 21 -4.60 -2.48 12.85
C VAL A 21 -3.23 -1.83 12.88
N GLY A 22 -2.16 -2.63 12.95
CA GLY A 22 -0.79 -2.13 12.87
C GLY A 22 -0.32 -1.78 11.45
N ARG A 23 -1.00 -2.30 10.43
CA ARG A 23 -0.72 -2.02 9.02
C ARG A 23 -2.01 -1.89 8.21
N ILE A 24 -1.96 -1.07 7.17
CA ILE A 24 -3.07 -0.87 6.22
C ILE A 24 -2.61 -1.08 4.79
N ARG A 25 -3.53 -1.56 3.96
CA ARG A 25 -3.31 -1.72 2.52
C ARG A 25 -3.50 -0.37 1.84
N VAL A 26 -2.55 0.02 1.01
CA VAL A 26 -2.57 1.28 0.26
C VAL A 26 -2.33 1.05 -1.23
N GLY A 27 -2.90 1.92 -2.06
CA GLY A 27 -2.47 2.09 -3.44
C GLY A 27 -1.36 3.12 -3.52
N ILE A 28 -0.44 2.96 -4.48
CA ILE A 28 0.65 3.91 -4.73
C ILE A 28 0.74 4.17 -6.23
N ILE A 29 0.72 5.44 -6.62
CA ILE A 29 0.96 5.89 -7.99
C ILE A 29 2.38 6.44 -8.08
N LEU A 30 3.16 5.97 -9.07
CA LEU A 30 4.50 6.43 -9.33
C LEU A 30 4.53 7.49 -10.45
N ARG A 31 5.71 8.11 -10.64
CA ARG A 31 5.94 8.98 -11.83
C ARG A 31 5.98 8.13 -13.10
N PRO A 32 5.53 8.62 -14.27
CA PRO A 32 5.37 7.82 -15.50
C PRO A 32 6.60 7.00 -15.88
N SER A 33 7.79 7.60 -15.80
CA SER A 33 9.06 6.94 -16.16
C SER A 33 9.73 6.16 -15.02
N SER A 34 9.03 5.88 -13.93
CA SER A 34 9.60 5.11 -12.81
C SER A 34 9.66 3.62 -13.18
N PRO A 35 10.71 2.88 -12.80
CA PRO A 35 10.71 1.43 -12.92
C PRO A 35 9.55 0.83 -12.12
N LEU A 36 8.99 -0.27 -12.62
CA LEU A 36 7.91 -0.99 -11.95
C LEU A 36 8.37 -1.57 -10.61
N PRO A 37 7.69 -1.23 -9.50
CA PRO A 37 7.86 -1.94 -8.24
C PRO A 37 7.50 -3.42 -8.39
N ARG A 38 8.22 -4.28 -7.69
CA ARG A 38 7.95 -5.72 -7.66
C ARG A 38 7.44 -6.11 -6.28
N GLN A 39 6.83 -7.29 -6.18
CA GLN A 39 6.53 -7.89 -4.89
C GLN A 39 7.80 -7.94 -4.04
N GLY A 40 7.71 -7.51 -2.79
CA GLY A 40 8.85 -7.42 -1.87
C GLY A 40 9.63 -6.11 -1.92
N SER A 41 9.36 -5.20 -2.88
CA SER A 41 9.95 -3.86 -2.87
C SER A 41 9.58 -3.12 -1.58
N LYS A 42 10.60 -2.61 -0.88
CA LYS A 42 10.42 -1.87 0.38
C LYS A 42 9.86 -0.47 0.12
N ILE A 43 8.99 -0.02 1.02
CA ILE A 43 8.37 1.31 0.99
C ILE A 43 8.96 2.13 2.13
N TYR A 44 9.34 3.37 1.83
CA TYR A 44 10.00 4.27 2.76
C TYR A 44 9.29 5.63 2.85
N VAL A 45 9.40 6.25 4.03
CA VAL A 45 9.10 7.67 4.27
C VAL A 45 10.38 8.29 4.81
N GLY A 46 11.00 9.18 4.03
CA GLY A 46 12.39 9.56 4.27
C GLY A 46 13.29 8.32 4.21
N ASP A 47 14.04 8.07 5.28
CA ASP A 47 14.92 6.90 5.40
C ASP A 47 14.30 5.73 6.17
N ALA A 48 13.13 5.92 6.79
CA ALA A 48 12.45 4.86 7.53
C ALA A 48 11.75 3.89 6.58
N GLU A 49 12.04 2.60 6.71
CA GLU A 49 11.27 1.53 6.07
C GLU A 49 9.91 1.40 6.78
N VAL A 50 8.82 1.64 6.05
CA VAL A 50 7.45 1.71 6.61
C VAL A 50 6.54 0.61 6.10
N GLY A 51 6.97 -0.18 5.12
CA GLY A 51 6.11 -1.16 4.49
C GLY A 51 6.73 -1.88 3.31
N VAL A 52 5.89 -2.64 2.60
CA VAL A 52 6.30 -3.49 1.49
C VAL A 52 5.23 -3.53 0.40
N VAL A 53 5.68 -3.53 -0.85
CA VAL A 53 4.86 -3.74 -2.04
C VAL A 53 4.46 -5.21 -2.13
N THR A 54 3.17 -5.47 -2.33
CA THR A 54 2.63 -6.80 -2.58
C THR A 54 2.48 -7.09 -4.07
N SER A 55 2.10 -6.07 -4.86
CA SER A 55 1.96 -6.18 -6.31
C SER A 55 2.24 -4.84 -6.98
N GLY A 56 2.72 -4.88 -8.21
CA GLY A 56 2.95 -3.70 -9.04
C GLY A 56 2.66 -4.00 -10.51
N THR A 57 2.16 -3.01 -11.22
CA THR A 57 1.83 -3.11 -12.65
C THR A 57 1.86 -1.75 -13.32
N TYR A 58 1.90 -1.72 -14.65
CA TYR A 58 1.70 -0.49 -15.42
C TYR A 58 0.22 -0.33 -15.72
N SER A 59 -0.33 0.87 -15.55
CA SER A 59 -1.68 1.20 -16.00
C SER A 59 -1.61 1.96 -17.33
N PRO A 60 -2.10 1.37 -18.43
CA PRO A 60 -2.21 2.09 -19.71
C PRO A 60 -3.19 3.27 -19.65
N ILE A 61 -4.23 3.18 -18.82
CA ILE A 61 -5.24 4.23 -18.66
C ILE A 61 -4.66 5.47 -17.99
N LEU A 62 -3.82 5.26 -16.97
CA LEU A 62 -3.20 6.36 -16.20
C LEU A 62 -1.81 6.74 -16.72
N ASP A 63 -1.31 6.01 -17.72
CA ASP A 63 0.05 6.09 -18.27
C ASP A 63 1.14 6.11 -17.18
N ARG A 64 0.96 5.27 -16.15
CA ARG A 64 1.78 5.28 -14.93
C ARG A 64 2.01 3.90 -14.32
N PRO A 65 3.18 3.67 -13.69
CA PRO A 65 3.38 2.53 -12.81
C PRO A 65 2.55 2.70 -11.54
N LEU A 66 1.91 1.61 -11.12
CA LEU A 66 1.10 1.48 -9.92
C LEU A 66 1.67 0.40 -9.02
N ALA A 67 1.40 0.50 -7.72
CA ALA A 67 1.65 -0.54 -6.76
C ALA A 67 0.55 -0.64 -5.71
N ILE A 68 0.34 -1.84 -5.18
CA ILE A 68 -0.38 -2.09 -3.94
C ILE A 68 0.65 -2.56 -2.91
N GLY A 69 0.54 -2.07 -1.68
CA GLY A 69 1.40 -2.50 -0.59
C GLY A 69 0.72 -2.39 0.76
N TYR A 70 1.38 -2.91 1.77
CA TYR A 70 1.04 -2.66 3.17
C TYR A 70 2.06 -1.71 3.77
N VAL A 71 1.58 -0.69 4.47
CA VAL A 71 2.39 0.23 5.27
C VAL A 71 1.91 0.20 6.71
N ASN A 72 2.77 0.54 7.66
CA ASN A 72 2.35 0.81 9.03
C ASN A 72 1.26 1.89 9.01
N SER A 73 0.19 1.67 9.79
CA SER A 73 -1.03 2.49 9.76
C SER A 73 -0.79 3.99 9.94
N ARG A 74 0.28 4.36 10.67
CA ARG A 74 0.66 5.75 10.91
C ARG A 74 1.13 6.49 9.64
N TYR A 75 1.53 5.75 8.60
CA TYR A 75 2.05 6.31 7.34
C TYR A 75 1.09 6.20 6.16
N GLY A 76 -0.03 5.46 6.28
CA GLY A 76 -0.96 5.28 5.16
C GLY A 76 -1.95 6.42 4.99
N ILE A 77 -1.46 7.66 5.01
CA ILE A 77 -2.24 8.87 4.80
C ILE A 77 -2.39 9.08 3.30
N ILE A 78 -3.63 9.28 2.82
CA ILE A 78 -3.89 9.53 1.41
C ILE A 78 -3.18 10.80 0.97
N GLY A 79 -2.51 10.71 -0.18
CA GLY A 79 -1.76 11.79 -0.78
C GLY A 79 -0.33 11.96 -0.26
N PHE A 80 0.08 11.16 0.72
CA PHE A 80 1.41 11.24 1.29
C PHE A 80 2.49 10.74 0.32
N ARG A 81 3.66 11.38 0.36
CA ARG A 81 4.80 11.02 -0.50
C ARG A 81 5.56 9.86 0.12
N VAL A 82 5.85 8.86 -0.70
CA VAL A 82 6.65 7.68 -0.32
C VAL A 82 7.76 7.44 -1.34
N TYR A 83 8.75 6.65 -0.93
CA TYR A 83 9.80 6.16 -1.80
C TYR A 83 9.73 4.64 -1.87
N ILE A 84 9.82 4.07 -3.06
CA ILE A 84 9.85 2.62 -3.24
C ILE A 84 11.23 2.22 -3.73
N GLU A 85 11.83 1.25 -3.06
CA GLU A 85 13.10 0.69 -3.47
C GLU A 85 12.94 -0.23 -4.68
N THR A 86 13.73 0.08 -5.70
CA THR A 86 13.90 -0.73 -6.90
C THR A 86 15.38 -1.08 -7.02
N ARG A 87 15.73 -2.01 -7.93
CA ARG A 87 17.09 -2.56 -8.07
C ARG A 87 18.21 -1.52 -8.16
N TYR A 88 17.93 -0.31 -8.65
CA TYR A 88 18.95 0.71 -8.92
C TYR A 88 18.76 2.02 -8.14
N LYS A 89 17.57 2.26 -7.58
CA LYS A 89 17.24 3.51 -6.90
C LYS A 89 15.92 3.43 -6.14
N LYS A 90 15.76 4.34 -5.18
CA LYS A 90 14.45 4.70 -4.62
C LYS A 90 13.70 5.59 -5.62
N VAL A 91 12.44 5.26 -5.90
CA VAL A 91 11.56 6.06 -6.77
C VAL A 91 10.41 6.66 -6.00
N VAL A 92 10.01 7.86 -6.41
CA VAL A 92 8.96 8.62 -5.72
C VAL A 92 7.59 8.13 -6.14
N GLY A 93 6.74 7.88 -5.15
CA GLY A 93 5.32 7.59 -5.30
C GLY A 93 4.44 8.44 -4.38
N LYS A 94 3.14 8.39 -4.62
CA LYS A 94 2.11 9.02 -3.79
C LYS A 94 1.09 7.97 -3.37
N ILE A 95 0.77 7.93 -2.09
CA ILE A 95 -0.30 7.07 -1.56
C ILE A 95 -1.64 7.56 -2.10
N VAL A 96 -2.46 6.64 -2.60
CA VAL A 96 -3.82 6.89 -3.08
C VAL A 96 -4.77 5.84 -2.53
N GLU A 97 -6.05 6.21 -2.49
CA GLU A 97 -7.12 5.27 -2.22
C GLU A 97 -7.45 4.47 -3.50
N PRO A 98 -7.45 3.13 -3.45
CA PRO A 98 -7.99 2.31 -4.54
C PRO A 98 -9.52 2.42 -4.61
N PRO A 99 -10.15 2.24 -5.80
CA PRO A 99 -9.55 1.87 -7.08
C PRO A 99 -8.79 3.03 -7.74
N PHE A 100 -7.85 2.70 -8.63
CA PHE A 100 -6.98 3.70 -9.28
C PHE A 100 -7.68 4.49 -10.39
N VAL A 101 -8.78 3.96 -10.92
CA VAL A 101 -9.64 4.57 -11.93
C VAL A 101 -11.05 4.55 -11.37
N LYS A 102 -11.82 5.62 -11.62
CA LYS A 102 -13.23 5.71 -11.22
C LYS A 102 -14.14 5.10 -12.27
#